data_AF-A0A553FJH1-F1
#
_entry.id   AF-A0A553FJH1-F1
#
_cell.length_a   1.000
_cell.length_b   1.000
_cell.length_c   1.000
_cell.angle_alpha   90.00
_cell.angle_beta   90.00
_cell.angle_gamma   90.00
#
_symmetry.space_group_name_H-M   'P 1'
#
loop_
_entity.id
_entity.type
_entity.pdbx_description
1 polymer ?
#
loop_
_entity_poly.entity_id
_entity_poly.type
_entity_poly.pdbx_seq_one_letter_code
_entity_poly.pdbx_strand_id
1 'polypeptide(L)'
;MHRFAARQSIVDKNNNIFAYEMLFRDSLINVFPKIDANSATEQIIETTLASRQSKTLTKHKPAFINFTLETLSKGYPLQFKQEHIIVELLETEEPSEELLEHCKNLHSLGYQIALDDFIHHQDWHNFFPYINIIKVDFQQTGHDEILELIEHLTDFPNIQLLAEKLENQQEHTLAKNLGFELFQGFLFDKPEVIKSNVPRTDFEFYEARLELV
;
A
#
# COMPACT_ATOMS: atom_id res chain seq x y z
N MET A 1 -13.98 -5.58 20.85
CA MET A 1 -12.76 -6.33 20.51
C MET A 1 -11.76 -5.30 20.01
N HIS A 2 -10.53 -5.31 20.50
CA HIS A 2 -9.51 -4.35 20.07
C HIS A 2 -9.05 -4.70 18.66
N ARG A 3 -8.98 -3.70 17.76
CA ARG A 3 -8.36 -3.86 16.44
C ARG A 3 -6.89 -3.46 16.53
N PHE A 4 -6.01 -4.34 16.06
CA PHE A 4 -4.57 -4.09 16.02
C PHE A 4 -4.18 -3.76 14.59
N ALA A 5 -3.41 -2.70 14.42
CA ALA A 5 -2.72 -2.42 13.17
C ALA A 5 -1.23 -2.51 13.47
N ALA A 6 -0.43 -2.97 12.53
CA ALA A 6 1.00 -2.72 12.55
C ALA A 6 1.32 -1.69 11.47
N ARG A 7 2.43 -0.98 11.65
CA ARG A 7 3.04 -0.19 10.59
C ARG A 7 4.47 -0.63 10.34
N GLN A 8 4.94 -0.50 9.12
CA GLN A 8 6.35 -0.65 8.79
C GLN A 8 6.83 0.55 7.98
N SER A 9 8.05 1.01 8.20
CA SER A 9 8.56 2.18 7.50
C SER A 9 8.95 1.83 6.07
N ILE A 10 8.67 2.77 5.16
CA ILE A 10 9.24 2.82 3.82
C ILE A 10 10.17 4.03 3.81
N VAL A 11 11.42 3.84 3.37
CA VAL A 11 12.44 4.90 3.35
C VAL A 11 12.86 5.27 1.93
N ASP A 12 13.30 6.51 1.76
CA ASP A 12 13.87 7.00 0.50
C ASP A 12 15.36 6.63 0.36
N LYS A 13 15.96 6.96 -0.79
CA LYS A 13 17.41 6.79 -1.05
C LYS A 13 18.36 7.41 -0.03
N ASN A 14 17.91 8.40 0.74
CA ASN A 14 18.66 9.07 1.79
C ASN A 14 18.37 8.48 3.20
N ASN A 15 17.64 7.36 3.26
CA ASN A 15 17.14 6.70 4.48
C ASN A 15 16.18 7.58 5.31
N ASN A 16 15.54 8.58 4.71
CA ASN A 16 14.46 9.30 5.37
C ASN A 16 13.16 8.53 5.22
N ILE A 17 12.32 8.55 6.27
CA ILE A 17 10.99 7.92 6.21
C ILE A 17 10.15 8.66 5.15
N PHE A 18 9.78 7.93 4.11
CA PHE A 18 8.93 8.37 3.02
C PHE A 18 7.46 8.17 3.39
N ALA A 19 7.10 6.95 3.78
CA ALA A 19 5.74 6.51 4.08
C ALA A 19 5.72 5.42 5.15
N TYR A 20 4.53 4.97 5.50
CA TYR A 20 4.32 3.76 6.29
C TYR A 20 3.37 2.82 5.58
N GLU A 21 3.68 1.53 5.55
CA GLU A 21 2.72 0.51 5.17
C GLU A 21 1.85 0.14 6.37
N MET A 22 0.53 0.12 6.16
CA MET A 22 -0.44 -0.24 7.19
C MET A 22 -0.83 -1.71 7.05
N LEU A 23 -0.46 -2.50 8.07
CA LEU A 23 -0.63 -3.94 8.07
C LEU A 23 -1.74 -4.33 9.04
N PHE A 24 -2.75 -5.07 8.58
CA PHE A 24 -3.80 -5.57 9.46
C PHE A 24 -3.27 -6.63 10.44
N ARG A 25 -3.71 -6.60 11.70
CA ARG A 25 -3.38 -7.61 12.72
C ARG A 25 -4.60 -7.96 13.56
N ASP A 26 -4.79 -9.25 13.84
CA ASP A 26 -5.89 -9.76 14.69
C ASP A 26 -5.57 -9.65 16.18
N SER A 27 -4.28 -9.55 16.54
CA SER A 27 -3.84 -9.61 17.93
C SER A 27 -2.54 -8.85 18.17
N LEU A 28 -2.12 -8.76 19.44
CA LEU A 28 -0.80 -8.27 19.84
C LEU A 28 0.35 -9.19 19.43
N ILE A 29 0.04 -10.41 19.02
CA ILE A 29 1.01 -11.33 18.44
C ILE A 29 1.02 -11.02 16.94
N ASN A 30 2.21 -10.80 16.39
CA ASN A 30 2.44 -10.43 14.98
C ASN A 30 2.10 -11.60 14.03
N VAL A 31 0.85 -12.04 14.02
CA VAL A 31 0.30 -13.09 13.19
C VAL A 31 -0.66 -12.44 12.20
N PHE A 32 -0.43 -12.69 10.91
CA PHE A 32 -1.41 -12.37 9.89
C PHE A 32 -2.66 -13.22 10.12
N PRO A 33 -3.85 -12.61 10.32
CA PRO A 33 -5.08 -13.37 10.46
C PRO A 33 -5.41 -14.13 9.18
N LYS A 34 -6.05 -15.29 9.33
CA LYS A 34 -6.72 -15.98 8.23
C LYS A 34 -8.11 -15.37 8.01
N ILE A 35 -8.15 -14.13 7.54
CA ILE A 35 -9.41 -13.48 7.11
C ILE A 35 -9.35 -13.19 5.62
N ASP A 36 -10.53 -13.03 5.03
CA ASP A 36 -10.70 -12.60 3.64
C ASP A 36 -10.07 -11.21 3.40
N ALA A 37 -9.49 -10.99 2.22
CA ALA A 37 -8.77 -9.77 1.88
C ALA A 37 -9.65 -8.52 1.92
N ASN A 38 -10.93 -8.63 1.54
CA ASN A 38 -11.87 -7.52 1.64
C ASN A 38 -12.16 -7.18 3.10
N SER A 39 -12.39 -8.20 3.94
CA SER A 39 -12.61 -8.03 5.38
C SER A 39 -11.38 -7.43 6.10
N ALA A 40 -10.17 -7.75 5.64
CA ALA A 40 -8.94 -7.14 6.14
C ALA A 40 -8.85 -5.67 5.75
N THR A 41 -9.10 -5.38 4.47
CA THR A 41 -9.11 -4.03 3.90
C THR A 41 -10.14 -3.14 4.60
N GLU A 42 -11.38 -3.61 4.73
CA GLU A 42 -12.45 -2.91 5.46
C GLU A 42 -12.04 -2.61 6.91
N GLN A 43 -11.44 -3.56 7.62
CA GLN A 43 -10.98 -3.32 8.98
C GLN A 43 -9.79 -2.36 9.07
N ILE A 44 -8.85 -2.38 8.12
CA ILE A 44 -7.76 -1.39 8.05
C ILE A 44 -8.35 -0.02 7.81
N ILE A 45 -9.26 0.10 6.84
CA ILE A 45 -9.91 1.36 6.48
C ILE A 45 -10.68 1.89 7.68
N GLU A 46 -11.51 1.07 8.32
CA GLU A 46 -12.23 1.43 9.53
C GLU A 46 -11.28 1.83 10.66
N THR A 47 -10.18 1.11 10.88
CA THR A 47 -9.19 1.44 11.91
C THR A 47 -8.47 2.75 11.59
N THR A 48 -8.13 2.97 10.32
CA THR A 48 -7.40 4.15 9.85
C THR A 48 -8.31 5.39 9.89
N LEU A 49 -9.57 5.27 9.48
CA LEU A 49 -10.57 6.34 9.54
C LEU A 49 -10.98 6.67 10.99
N ALA A 50 -11.25 5.64 11.80
CA ALA A 50 -11.69 5.83 13.18
C ALA A 50 -10.59 6.37 14.09
N SER A 51 -9.33 6.19 13.71
CA SER A 51 -8.22 6.84 14.40
C SER A 51 -8.32 8.38 14.40
N ARG A 52 -9.19 8.99 13.55
CA ARG A 52 -9.42 10.44 13.37
C ARG A 52 -8.13 11.28 13.24
N GLN A 53 -6.99 10.62 13.12
CA GLN A 53 -5.63 11.14 13.09
C GLN A 53 -4.75 10.10 12.42
N SER A 54 -4.99 9.80 11.13
CA SER A 54 -4.02 9.07 10.30
C SER A 54 -2.60 9.64 10.49
N LYS A 55 -2.52 10.96 10.63
CA LYS A 55 -1.33 11.74 11.00
C LYS A 55 -0.56 11.28 12.24
N THR A 56 -1.21 10.73 13.26
CA THR A 56 -0.52 10.28 14.49
C THR A 56 -0.07 8.83 14.38
N LEU A 57 -0.79 8.02 13.61
CA LEU A 57 -0.42 6.64 13.27
C LEU A 57 0.73 6.56 12.28
N THR A 58 0.88 7.53 11.38
CA THR A 58 1.95 7.53 10.37
C THR A 58 2.97 8.65 10.56
N LYS A 59 3.01 9.30 11.73
CA LYS A 59 3.91 10.44 12.01
C LYS A 59 3.87 11.50 10.89
N HIS A 60 2.67 11.82 10.41
CA HIS A 60 2.38 12.76 9.32
C HIS A 60 2.88 12.35 7.92
N LYS A 61 3.24 11.09 7.72
CA LYS A 61 3.61 10.53 6.41
C LYS A 61 2.41 9.84 5.75
N PRO A 62 2.38 9.70 4.42
CA PRO A 62 1.34 8.93 3.75
C PRO A 62 1.35 7.46 4.20
N ALA A 63 0.17 6.85 4.18
CA ALA A 63 -0.06 5.45 4.52
C ALA A 63 -0.28 4.64 3.24
N PHE A 64 0.51 3.61 2.99
CA PHE A 64 0.16 2.58 2.03
C PHE A 64 -0.98 1.73 2.62
N ILE A 65 -2.06 1.58 1.86
CA ILE A 65 -3.25 0.81 2.26
C ILE A 65 -3.67 -0.05 1.08
N ASN A 66 -3.86 -1.34 1.35
CA ASN A 66 -4.21 -2.32 0.34
C ASN A 66 -5.68 -2.19 -0.03
N PHE A 67 -5.97 -2.23 -1.33
CA PHE A 67 -7.31 -2.19 -1.91
C PHE A 67 -7.45 -3.30 -2.96
N THR A 68 -8.61 -3.96 -2.91
CA THR A 68 -9.14 -4.84 -3.95
C THR A 68 -10.05 -4.04 -4.90
N LEU A 69 -10.34 -4.56 -6.09
CA LEU A 69 -11.35 -3.98 -6.97
C LEU A 69 -12.67 -3.70 -6.24
N GLU A 70 -13.16 -4.64 -5.42
CA GLU A 70 -14.40 -4.48 -4.68
C GLU A 70 -14.37 -3.24 -3.75
N THR A 71 -13.27 -3.03 -3.04
CA THR A 71 -13.11 -1.90 -2.11
C THR A 71 -12.93 -0.57 -2.84
N LEU A 72 -12.34 -0.58 -4.04
CA LEU A 72 -12.31 0.57 -4.95
C LEU A 72 -13.70 0.93 -5.46
N SER A 73 -14.49 -0.06 -5.90
CA SER A 73 -15.86 0.14 -6.41
C SER A 73 -16.80 0.71 -5.35
N LYS A 74 -16.54 0.42 -4.06
CA LYS A 74 -17.25 1.03 -2.91
C LYS A 74 -16.78 2.46 -2.58
N GLY A 75 -15.77 3.00 -3.27
CA GLY A 75 -15.28 4.36 -3.09
C GLY A 75 -14.49 4.58 -1.79
N TYR A 76 -13.96 3.52 -1.19
CA TYR A 76 -13.27 3.63 0.11
C TYR A 76 -12.03 4.54 0.10
N PRO A 77 -11.17 4.57 -0.94
CA PRO A 77 -10.05 5.52 -0.98
C PRO A 77 -10.48 6.98 -0.84
N LEU A 78 -11.67 7.33 -1.36
CA LEU A 78 -12.21 8.70 -1.36
C LEU A 78 -12.60 9.20 0.03
N GLN A 79 -12.61 8.32 1.03
CA GLN A 79 -12.84 8.68 2.42
C GLN A 79 -11.60 9.34 3.06
N PHE A 80 -10.44 9.22 2.43
CA PHE A 80 -9.19 9.85 2.84
C PHE A 80 -8.85 11.03 1.95
N LYS A 81 -8.07 11.99 2.47
CA LYS A 81 -7.42 12.97 1.59
C LYS A 81 -6.30 12.30 0.80
N GLN A 82 -6.14 12.68 -0.46
CA GLN A 82 -5.13 12.12 -1.35
C GLN A 82 -3.70 12.17 -0.78
N GLU A 83 -3.34 13.22 -0.02
CA GLU A 83 -2.00 13.34 0.58
C GLU A 83 -1.76 12.43 1.80
N HIS A 84 -2.79 11.76 2.30
CA HIS A 84 -2.69 10.91 3.48
C HIS A 84 -2.50 9.43 3.17
N ILE A 85 -2.83 8.98 1.95
CA ILE A 85 -2.77 7.58 1.57
C ILE A 85 -2.10 7.39 0.22
N ILE A 86 -1.52 6.21 0.04
CA ILE A 86 -1.12 5.67 -1.25
C ILE A 86 -2.01 4.43 -1.43
N VAL A 87 -2.74 4.39 -2.54
CA VAL A 87 -3.66 3.30 -2.87
C VAL A 87 -2.85 2.15 -3.41
N GLU A 88 -2.75 1.06 -2.66
CA GLU A 88 -1.95 -0.10 -3.04
C GLU A 88 -2.85 -1.21 -3.57
N LEU A 89 -2.69 -1.59 -4.83
CA LEU A 89 -3.42 -2.70 -5.44
C LEU A 89 -2.72 -4.01 -5.11
N LEU A 90 -3.47 -4.97 -4.56
CA LEU A 90 -2.94 -6.29 -4.21
C LEU A 90 -2.45 -7.04 -5.45
N GLU A 91 -1.40 -7.86 -5.28
CA GLU A 91 -0.85 -8.75 -6.32
C GLU A 91 -1.89 -9.72 -6.92
N THR A 92 -2.97 -10.00 -6.19
CA THR A 92 -4.06 -10.90 -6.60
C THR A 92 -5.06 -10.26 -7.56
N GLU A 93 -5.03 -8.94 -7.71
CA GLU A 93 -5.93 -8.24 -8.63
C GLU A 93 -5.51 -8.49 -10.08
N GLU A 94 -6.48 -8.78 -10.94
CA GLU A 94 -6.22 -8.97 -12.37
C GLU A 94 -6.54 -7.70 -13.16
N PRO A 95 -5.75 -7.37 -14.20
CA PRO A 95 -6.01 -6.22 -15.04
C PRO A 95 -7.35 -6.37 -15.76
N SER A 96 -8.25 -5.42 -15.51
CA SER A 96 -9.58 -5.36 -16.13
C SER A 96 -9.93 -3.92 -16.51
N GLU A 97 -10.90 -3.75 -17.41
CA GLU A 97 -11.39 -2.43 -17.81
C GLU A 97 -11.98 -1.66 -16.61
N GLU A 98 -12.69 -2.38 -15.72
CA GLU A 98 -13.25 -1.80 -14.50
C GLU A 98 -12.16 -1.28 -13.56
N LEU A 99 -11.14 -2.11 -13.26
CA LEU A 99 -10.02 -1.70 -12.42
C LEU A 99 -9.25 -0.52 -13.01
N LEU A 100 -9.05 -0.52 -14.34
CA LEU A 100 -8.39 0.57 -15.04
C LEU A 100 -9.15 1.89 -14.90
N GLU A 101 -10.47 1.86 -14.98
CA GLU A 101 -11.30 3.06 -14.80
C GLU A 101 -11.22 3.62 -13.38
N HIS A 102 -11.18 2.75 -12.36
CA HIS A 102 -10.91 3.17 -10.99
C HIS A 102 -9.53 3.82 -10.84
N CYS A 103 -8.49 3.25 -11.45
CA CYS A 103 -7.14 3.82 -11.43
C CYS A 103 -7.10 5.20 -12.10
N LYS A 104 -7.72 5.34 -13.27
CA LYS A 104 -7.83 6.63 -13.98
C LYS A 104 -8.51 7.69 -13.14
N ASN A 105 -9.65 7.34 -12.53
CA ASN A 105 -10.40 8.27 -11.70
C ASN A 105 -9.58 8.73 -10.48
N LEU A 106 -8.98 7.79 -9.74
CA LEU A 106 -8.14 8.11 -8.58
C LEU A 106 -6.93 8.97 -8.95
N HIS A 107 -6.25 8.64 -10.06
CA HIS A 107 -5.15 9.43 -10.59
C HIS A 107 -5.60 10.85 -10.96
N SER A 108 -6.77 11.01 -11.59
CA SER A 108 -7.33 12.33 -11.93
C SER A 108 -7.66 13.18 -10.70
N LEU A 109 -7.98 12.53 -9.58
CA LEU A 109 -8.20 13.15 -8.27
C LEU A 109 -6.89 13.40 -7.50
N GLY A 110 -5.74 12.99 -8.05
CA GLY A 110 -4.42 13.23 -7.49
C GLY A 110 -4.02 12.28 -6.37
N TYR A 111 -4.65 11.10 -6.26
CA TYR A 111 -4.16 10.00 -5.44
C TYR A 111 -2.93 9.37 -6.09
N GLN A 112 -2.00 8.92 -5.25
CA GLN A 112 -0.91 8.05 -5.71
C GLN A 112 -1.35 6.59 -5.66
N ILE A 113 -0.97 5.82 -6.68
CA ILE A 113 -1.31 4.40 -6.81
C ILE A 113 -0.03 3.57 -6.85
N ALA A 114 -0.02 2.48 -6.08
CA ALA A 114 1.05 1.49 -6.03
C ALA A 114 0.55 0.11 -6.48
N LEU A 115 1.42 -0.68 -7.12
CA LEU A 115 1.20 -2.11 -7.37
C LEU A 115 2.04 -2.93 -6.39
N ASP A 116 1.42 -3.85 -5.66
CA ASP A 116 2.04 -4.74 -4.67
C ASP A 116 2.62 -6.01 -5.29
N ASP A 117 3.77 -6.48 -4.76
CA ASP A 117 4.52 -7.68 -5.19
C ASP A 117 4.45 -7.94 -6.73
N PHE A 118 4.71 -6.89 -7.53
CA PHE A 118 4.36 -6.87 -8.95
C PHE A 118 5.24 -7.79 -9.81
N ILE A 119 4.58 -8.70 -10.52
CA ILE A 119 5.19 -9.50 -11.59
C ILE A 119 4.69 -8.97 -12.93
N HIS A 120 5.61 -8.61 -13.81
CA HIS A 120 5.25 -7.99 -15.09
C HIS A 120 4.39 -8.91 -15.95
N HIS A 121 3.28 -8.37 -16.45
CA HIS A 121 2.46 -8.97 -17.51
C HIS A 121 2.04 -7.87 -18.49
N GLN A 122 1.97 -8.20 -19.79
CA GLN A 122 1.70 -7.23 -20.86
C GLN A 122 0.37 -6.46 -20.66
N ASP A 123 -0.62 -7.09 -20.04
CA ASP A 123 -1.94 -6.50 -19.80
C ASP A 123 -1.92 -5.31 -18.83
N TRP A 124 -0.88 -5.17 -18.01
CA TRP A 124 -0.71 -4.04 -17.10
C TRP A 124 -0.20 -2.78 -17.77
N HIS A 125 0.27 -2.84 -19.01
CA HIS A 125 0.87 -1.70 -19.70
C HIS A 125 -0.06 -0.49 -19.79
N ASN A 126 -1.38 -0.72 -19.94
CA ASN A 126 -2.38 0.35 -19.98
C ASN A 126 -2.59 1.06 -18.62
N PHE A 127 -2.14 0.45 -17.52
CA PHE A 127 -2.24 1.02 -16.17
C PHE A 127 -1.08 1.96 -15.87
N PHE A 128 0.12 1.70 -16.40
CA PHE A 128 1.34 2.44 -16.08
C PHE A 128 1.26 3.97 -16.16
N PRO A 129 0.49 4.59 -17.09
CA PRO A 129 0.25 6.04 -17.06
C PRO A 129 -0.39 6.59 -15.78
N TYR A 130 -1.00 5.73 -14.97
CA TYR A 130 -1.76 6.06 -13.76
C TYR A 130 -1.11 5.52 -12.49
N ILE A 131 -0.04 4.72 -12.62
CA ILE A 131 0.72 4.16 -11.50
C ILE A 131 1.85 5.10 -11.11
N ASN A 132 2.12 5.21 -9.82
CA ASN A 132 3.21 6.02 -9.28
C ASN A 132 4.32 5.17 -8.70
N ILE A 133 3.99 4.01 -8.14
CA ILE A 133 4.93 3.16 -7.41
C ILE A 133 4.72 1.71 -7.82
N ILE A 134 5.79 0.97 -8.03
CA ILE A 134 5.75 -0.48 -8.19
C ILE A 134 6.63 -1.09 -7.11
N LYS A 135 6.05 -1.99 -6.31
CA LYS A 135 6.71 -2.73 -5.24
C LYS A 135 7.24 -4.05 -5.79
N VAL A 136 8.48 -4.40 -5.44
CA VAL A 136 9.16 -5.61 -5.90
C VAL A 136 9.74 -6.34 -4.71
N ASP A 137 9.33 -7.59 -4.52
CA ASP A 137 9.89 -8.50 -3.53
C ASP A 137 11.30 -8.97 -3.93
N PHE A 138 12.33 -8.45 -3.27
CA PHE A 138 13.72 -8.84 -3.57
C PHE A 138 14.07 -10.29 -3.19
N GLN A 139 13.25 -10.96 -2.40
CA GLN A 139 13.46 -12.35 -2.00
C GLN A 139 12.79 -13.34 -2.97
N GLN A 140 11.75 -12.89 -3.70
CA GLN A 140 10.99 -13.74 -4.61
C GLN A 140 11.27 -13.44 -6.10
N THR A 141 11.53 -12.18 -6.46
CA THR A 141 11.78 -11.79 -7.84
C THR A 141 13.25 -12.00 -8.22
N GLY A 142 13.48 -12.71 -9.32
CA GLY A 142 14.82 -12.98 -9.83
C GLY A 142 15.51 -11.73 -10.38
N HIS A 143 16.85 -11.70 -10.39
CA HIS A 143 17.61 -10.56 -10.90
C HIS A 143 17.27 -10.22 -12.37
N ASP A 144 17.13 -11.23 -13.22
CA ASP A 144 16.81 -11.04 -14.64
C ASP A 144 15.38 -10.49 -14.82
N GLU A 145 14.43 -10.94 -14.00
CA GLU A 145 13.05 -10.42 -14.00
C GLU A 145 12.98 -8.95 -13.56
N ILE A 146 13.81 -8.56 -12.58
CA ILE A 146 13.93 -7.16 -12.17
C ILE A 146 14.48 -6.30 -13.33
N LEU A 147 15.48 -6.78 -14.06
CA LEU A 147 16.04 -6.07 -15.20
C LEU A 147 15.02 -5.91 -16.33
N GLU A 148 14.27 -6.98 -16.63
CA GLU A 148 13.18 -6.96 -17.62
C GLU A 148 12.08 -5.96 -17.22
N LEU A 149 11.66 -5.97 -15.95
CA LEU A 149 10.72 -4.98 -15.43
C LEU A 149 11.24 -3.54 -15.62
N ILE A 150 12.50 -3.26 -15.26
CA ILE A 150 13.11 -1.93 -15.44
C ILE A 150 13.10 -1.51 -16.91
N GLU A 151 13.43 -2.42 -17.82
CA GLU A 151 13.40 -2.16 -19.26
C GLU A 151 11.99 -1.77 -19.72
N HIS A 152 10.95 -2.50 -19.28
CA HIS A 152 9.55 -2.19 -19.61
C HIS A 152 9.06 -0.86 -19.03
N LEU A 153 9.68 -0.37 -17.96
CA LEU A 153 9.32 0.90 -17.33
C LEU A 153 10.07 2.11 -17.92
N THR A 154 10.96 1.90 -18.90
CA THR A 154 11.75 2.99 -19.52
C THR A 154 10.86 4.11 -20.10
N ASP A 155 9.71 3.75 -20.66
CA ASP A 155 8.74 4.71 -21.23
C ASP A 155 7.84 5.38 -20.17
N PHE A 156 7.97 4.98 -18.90
CA PHE A 156 7.16 5.43 -17.76
C PHE A 156 8.02 6.00 -16.63
N PRO A 157 8.77 7.09 -16.87
CA PRO A 157 9.71 7.66 -15.91
C PRO A 157 9.03 8.24 -14.64
N ASN A 158 7.70 8.31 -14.61
CA ASN A 158 6.91 8.70 -13.45
C ASN A 158 6.78 7.60 -12.39
N ILE A 159 7.11 6.35 -12.72
CA ILE A 159 6.99 5.22 -11.82
C ILE A 159 8.26 5.09 -10.99
N GLN A 160 8.11 5.16 -9.66
CA GLN A 160 9.18 4.89 -8.71
C GLN A 160 9.17 3.41 -8.32
N LEU A 161 10.35 2.79 -8.29
CA LEU A 161 10.49 1.42 -7.81
C LEU A 161 10.75 1.38 -6.31
N LEU A 162 10.03 0.50 -5.62
CA LEU A 162 10.14 0.21 -4.20
C LEU A 162 10.64 -1.22 -3.99
N ALA A 163 11.79 -1.38 -3.35
CA ALA A 163 12.39 -2.68 -3.06
C ALA A 163 11.94 -3.16 -1.68
N GLU A 164 11.29 -4.31 -1.64
CA GLU A 164 10.74 -4.91 -0.43
C GLU A 164 11.54 -6.09 0.10
N LYS A 165 11.30 -6.40 1.38
CA LYS A 165 11.86 -7.57 2.08
C LYS A 165 13.41 -7.59 2.02
N LEU A 166 14.02 -6.40 2.03
CA LEU A 166 15.47 -6.25 2.16
C LEU A 166 15.93 -6.63 3.57
N GLU A 167 16.83 -7.60 3.67
CA GLU A 167 17.38 -8.12 4.92
C GLU A 167 18.78 -7.59 5.22
N ASN A 168 19.54 -7.20 4.19
CA ASN A 168 20.94 -6.82 4.36
C ASN A 168 21.39 -5.68 3.44
N GLN A 169 22.55 -5.11 3.76
CA GLN A 169 23.08 -3.94 3.05
C GLN A 169 23.54 -4.23 1.62
N GLN A 170 23.84 -5.49 1.28
CA GLN A 170 24.22 -5.86 -0.09
C GLN A 170 23.01 -5.76 -1.01
N GLU A 171 21.86 -6.29 -0.60
CA GLU A 171 20.60 -6.18 -1.34
C GLU A 171 20.18 -4.71 -1.52
N HIS A 172 20.24 -3.91 -0.45
CA HIS A 172 19.93 -2.47 -0.53
C HIS A 172 20.88 -1.73 -1.49
N THR A 173 22.16 -2.08 -1.50
CA THR A 173 23.13 -1.49 -2.45
C THR A 173 22.83 -1.92 -3.89
N LEU A 174 22.47 -3.19 -4.09
CA LEU A 174 22.06 -3.71 -5.40
C LEU A 174 20.81 -2.98 -5.91
N ALA A 175 19.76 -2.89 -5.08
CA ALA A 175 18.52 -2.17 -5.41
C ALA A 175 18.80 -0.72 -5.81
N LYS A 176 19.65 -0.01 -5.05
CA LYS A 176 20.08 1.36 -5.39
C LYS A 176 20.78 1.45 -6.74
N ASN A 177 21.67 0.51 -7.04
CA ASN A 177 22.39 0.48 -8.32
C ASN A 177 21.46 0.17 -9.50
N LEU A 178 20.36 -0.54 -9.25
CA LEU A 178 19.31 -0.84 -10.23
C LEU A 178 18.30 0.31 -10.40
N GLY A 179 18.45 1.41 -9.66
CA GLY A 179 17.60 2.61 -9.81
C GLY A 179 16.36 2.63 -8.91
N PHE A 180 16.24 1.71 -7.94
CA PHE A 180 15.19 1.80 -6.94
C PHE A 180 15.33 3.08 -6.11
N GLU A 181 14.20 3.71 -5.81
CA GLU A 181 14.16 5.00 -5.09
C GLU A 181 13.61 4.87 -3.66
N LEU A 182 12.83 3.81 -3.42
CA LEU A 182 12.17 3.51 -2.16
C LEU A 182 12.58 2.11 -1.67
N PHE A 183 12.62 1.93 -0.35
CA PHE A 183 13.13 0.72 0.27
C PHE A 183 12.34 0.35 1.53
N GLN A 184 12.12 -0.95 1.71
CA GLN A 184 11.46 -1.53 2.87
C GLN A 184 12.06 -2.91 3.19
N GLY A 185 12.11 -3.26 4.48
CA GLY A 185 12.60 -4.57 4.91
C GLY A 185 13.17 -4.56 6.32
N PHE A 186 13.49 -5.74 6.84
CA PHE A 186 14.03 -5.92 8.19
C PHE A 186 15.40 -5.28 8.40
N LEU A 187 16.09 -4.91 7.31
CA LEU A 187 17.26 -4.05 7.35
C LEU A 187 16.98 -2.70 8.04
N PHE A 188 15.79 -2.12 7.85
CA PHE A 188 15.44 -0.78 8.36
C PHE A 188 14.66 -0.87 9.68
N ASP A 189 13.53 -1.56 9.66
CA ASP A 189 12.72 -1.84 10.84
C ASP A 189 11.83 -3.08 10.64
N LYS A 190 11.30 -3.58 11.77
CA LYS A 190 10.28 -4.63 11.78
C LYS A 190 8.90 -3.99 11.97
N PRO A 191 7.81 -4.63 11.50
CA PRO A 191 6.46 -4.17 11.77
C PRO A 191 6.22 -3.86 13.25
N GLU A 192 5.84 -2.62 13.53
CA GLU A 192 5.54 -2.12 14.87
C GLU A 192 4.02 -2.18 15.09
N VAL A 193 3.56 -2.99 16.06
CA VAL A 193 2.13 -3.04 16.41
C VAL A 193 1.71 -1.76 17.12
N ILE A 194 0.73 -1.08 16.55
CA ILE A 194 0.07 0.08 17.12
C ILE A 194 -1.24 -0.38 17.81
N LYS A 195 -1.33 -0.14 19.11
CA LYS A 195 -2.60 -0.29 19.84
C LYS A 195 -3.50 0.91 19.55
N SER A 196 -4.59 0.70 18.81
CA SER A 196 -5.66 1.70 18.76
C SER A 196 -6.56 1.54 19.99
N ASN A 197 -6.77 2.62 20.75
CA ASN A 197 -7.72 2.66 21.87
C ASN A 197 -9.15 3.03 21.40
N VAL A 198 -9.47 2.83 20.12
CA VAL A 198 -10.75 3.26 19.54
C VAL A 198 -11.88 2.39 20.11
N PRO A 199 -12.85 2.96 20.86
CA PRO A 199 -13.97 2.22 21.41
C PRO A 199 -14.96 1.81 20.31
N ARG A 200 -15.65 0.68 20.50
CA ARG A 200 -16.59 0.07 19.54
C ARG A 200 -17.81 0.94 19.20
N THR A 201 -18.10 1.96 20.01
CA THR A 201 -19.40 2.65 20.06
C THR A 201 -19.55 3.83 19.09
N ASP A 202 -18.48 4.33 18.49
CA ASP A 202 -18.57 5.49 17.59
C ASP A 202 -19.04 5.14 16.16
N PHE A 203 -19.25 3.85 15.88
CA PHE A 203 -19.56 3.33 14.54
C PHE A 203 -21.04 3.08 14.23
N GLU A 204 -21.91 2.90 15.22
CA GLU A 204 -23.38 2.86 14.97
C GLU A 204 -23.86 4.18 14.32
N PHE A 205 -23.13 5.28 14.53
CA PHE A 205 -23.40 6.56 13.88
C PHE A 205 -22.95 6.64 12.41
N TYR A 206 -22.04 5.77 11.95
CA TYR A 206 -21.52 5.80 10.58
C TYR A 206 -22.37 4.95 9.62
N GLU A 207 -22.83 3.77 10.05
CA GLU A 207 -23.80 2.99 9.26
C GLU A 207 -25.12 3.75 9.05
N ALA A 208 -25.61 4.44 10.09
CA ALA A 208 -26.80 5.27 9.98
C ALA A 208 -26.67 6.44 8.98
N ARG A 209 -25.43 6.79 8.56
CA ARG A 209 -25.16 7.86 7.60
C ARG A 209 -24.97 7.34 6.16
N LEU A 210 -24.69 6.05 6.00
CA LEU A 210 -24.60 5.37 4.70
C LEU A 210 -25.98 5.05 4.11
N GLU A 211 -27.02 4.94 4.94
CA GLU A 211 -28.41 4.74 4.47
C GLU A 211 -29.12 6.03 4.05
N LEU A 212 -28.48 7.20 4.16
CA LEU A 212 -29.11 8.51 3.95
C LEU A 212 -28.50 9.35 2.82
N VAL A 213 -27.74 8.75 1.90
CA VAL A 213 -27.25 9.42 0.67
C VAL A 213 -27.67 8.62 -0.55
#